data_AF-A0A2D8UHZ5-F1
#
_entry.id   AF-A0A2D8UHZ5-F1
#
_cell.length_a   1.000
_cell.length_b   1.000
_cell.length_c   1.000
_cell.angle_alpha   90.00
_cell.angle_beta   90.00
_cell.angle_gamma   90.00
#
_symmetry.space_group_name_H-M   'P 1'
#
loop_
_entity.id
_entity.type
_entity.pdbx_description
1 polymer ?
#
loop_
_entity_poly.entity_id
_entity_poly.type
_entity_poly.pdbx_seq_one_letter_code
_entity_poly.pdbx_strand_id
1 'polypeptide(L)' 'MKQSEIEKLSVAELQDELVNARRSYTDLKMAHAITPLDNPAQLRTVRRTIARLATESRKRELE' A
#
# COMPACT_ATOMS: atom_id res chain seq x y z
N MET A 1 2.60 -2.56 7.08
CA MET A 1 3.77 -1.77 7.48
C MET A 1 3.41 -0.80 8.57
N LYS A 2 4.29 -0.62 9.56
CA LYS A 2 4.17 0.43 10.58
C LYS A 2 4.72 1.75 10.03
N GLN A 3 4.26 2.88 10.55
CA GLN A 3 4.69 4.20 10.08
C GLN A 3 6.20 4.38 10.17
N SER A 4 6.79 3.91 11.26
CA SER A 4 8.24 3.93 11.54
C SER A 4 9.11 3.21 10.49
N GLU A 5 8.54 2.28 9.74
CA GLU A 5 9.23 1.58 8.64
C GLU A 5 9.17 2.45 7.37
N ILE A 6 8.04 3.11 7.14
CA ILE A 6 7.79 3.96 5.98
C ILE A 6 8.64 5.24 6.02
N GLU A 7 8.82 5.81 7.22
CA GLU A 7 9.65 7.00 7.43
C GLU A 7 11.13 6.77 7.07
N LYS A 8 11.62 5.53 7.15
CA LYS A 8 13.02 5.17 6.87
C LYS A 8 13.31 4.97 5.38
N LEU A 9 12.28 4.86 4.54
CA LEU A 9 12.42 4.64 3.09
C LEU A 9 12.85 5.93 2.39
N SER A 10 13.70 5.80 1.38
CA SER A 10 14.00 6.92 0.47
C SER A 10 12.79 7.28 -0.40
N VAL A 11 12.82 8.45 -1.06
CA VAL A 11 11.72 8.90 -1.94
C VAL A 11 11.48 7.94 -3.10
N ALA A 12 12.56 7.41 -3.69
CA ALA A 12 12.48 6.45 -4.78
C ALA A 12 11.84 5.12 -4.32
N GLU A 13 12.30 4.58 -3.19
CA GLU A 13 11.74 3.34 -2.62
C GLU A 13 10.27 3.50 -2.23
N LEU A 14 9.87 4.66 -1.70
CA LEU A 14 8.47 4.97 -1.39
C LEU A 14 7.58 4.94 -2.63
N GLN A 15 8.06 5.49 -3.75
CA GLN A 15 7.34 5.49 -5.02
C GLN A 15 7.18 4.06 -5.56
N ASP A 16 8.26 3.28 -5.54
CA ASP A 16 8.28 1.89 -6.01
C ASP A 16 7.36 1.01 -5.16
N GLU A 17 7.41 1.15 -3.85
CA GLU A 17 6.58 0.38 -2.92
C GLU A 17 5.10 0.76 -3.04
N LEU A 18 4.79 2.03 -3.33
CA LEU A 18 3.43 2.48 -3.61
C LEU A 18 2.87 1.84 -4.90
N VAL A 19 3.68 1.78 -5.96
CA VAL A 19 3.29 1.11 -7.22
C VAL A 19 3.06 -0.38 -6.99
N ASN A 20 3.98 -1.04 -6.29
CA ASN A 20 3.88 -2.47 -5.96
C ASN A 20 2.65 -2.76 -5.10
N ALA A 21 2.41 -1.98 -4.04
CA ALA A 21 1.25 -2.15 -3.17
C ALA A 21 -0.07 -1.95 -3.92
N ARG A 22 -0.14 -1.02 -4.87
CA ARG A 22 -1.32 -0.82 -5.73
C ARG A 22 -1.58 -2.01 -6.64
N ARG A 23 -0.55 -2.57 -7.27
CA ARG A 23 -0.67 -3.79 -8.10
C ARG A 23 -1.16 -4.97 -7.28
N SER A 24 -0.54 -5.22 -6.13
CA SER A 24 -0.98 -6.29 -5.22
C SER A 24 -2.43 -6.11 -4.77
N TYR A 25 -2.87 -4.87 -4.53
CA TYR A 25 -4.27 -4.60 -4.19
C TYR A 25 -5.23 -4.88 -5.34
N THR A 26 -4.89 -4.49 -6.58
CA THR A 26 -5.73 -4.77 -7.75
C THR A 26 -5.87 -6.26 -7.98
N ASP A 27 -4.77 -7.00 -7.87
CA ASP A 27 -4.74 -8.44 -8.09
C ASP A 27 -5.56 -9.18 -7.02
N LEU A 28 -5.39 -8.82 -5.74
CA LEU A 28 -6.20 -9.36 -4.64
C LEU A 28 -7.69 -9.03 -4.79
N LYS A 29 -8.02 -7.83 -5.27
CA LYS A 29 -9.42 -7.44 -5.50
C LYS A 29 -10.03 -8.25 -6.64
N MET A 30 -9.29 -8.48 -7.72
CA MET A 30 -9.74 -9.31 -8.84
C MET A 30 -9.89 -10.77 -8.42
N ALA A 31 -8.92 -11.32 -7.69
CA ALA A 31 -8.99 -12.67 -7.14
C ALA A 31 -10.21 -12.84 -6.22
N HIS A 32 -10.51 -11.85 -5.38
CA HIS A 32 -11.68 -11.86 -4.51
C HIS A 32 -13.01 -11.84 -5.26
N ALA A 33 -13.06 -11.13 -6.39
CA ALA A 33 -14.26 -11.04 -7.21
C ALA A 33 -14.57 -12.36 -7.93
N ILE A 34 -13.54 -13.14 -8.28
CA ILE A 34 -13.68 -14.45 -8.93
C ILE A 34 -13.97 -15.54 -7.89
N THR A 35 -13.24 -15.52 -6.78
CA THR A 35 -13.32 -16.51 -5.71
C THR A 35 -13.30 -15.82 -4.36
N PRO A 36 -14.22 -16.13 -3.43
CA PRO A 36 -14.17 -15.62 -2.07
C PRO A 36 -12.79 -15.88 -1.47
N LEU A 37 -12.15 -14.82 -0.93
CA LEU A 37 -10.85 -14.96 -0.30
C LEU A 37 -11.05 -15.52 1.10
N ASP A 38 -10.16 -16.41 1.53
CA ASP A 38 -10.17 -16.94 2.90
C ASP A 38 -10.03 -15.85 3.97
N ASN A 39 -9.32 -14.76 3.65
CA ASN A 39 -9.14 -13.64 4.57
C ASN A 39 -9.36 -12.27 3.91
N PRO A 40 -10.60 -11.76 3.86
CA PRO A 40 -10.91 -10.44 3.32
C PRO A 40 -10.30 -9.28 4.12
N ALA A 41 -9.82 -9.53 5.35
CA ALA A 41 -9.12 -8.50 6.13
C ALA A 41 -7.78 -8.09 5.50
N GLN A 42 -7.18 -8.94 4.66
CA GLN A 42 -5.95 -8.62 3.93
C GLN A 42 -6.16 -7.45 2.95
N LEU A 43 -7.31 -7.36 2.29
CA LEU A 43 -7.63 -6.20 1.43
C LEU A 43 -7.63 -4.89 2.24
N ARG A 44 -8.08 -4.94 3.50
CA ARG A 44 -8.09 -3.77 4.40
C ARG A 44 -6.68 -3.40 4.85
N THR A 45 -5.80 -4.36 5.12
CA THR A 45 -4.42 -4.07 5.54
C THR A 45 -3.60 -3.48 4.39
N VAL A 46 -3.76 -3.99 3.16
CA VAL A 46 -3.11 -3.45 1.98
C VAL A 46 -3.60 -2.03 1.68
N ARG A 47 -4.91 -1.76 1.70
CA ARG A 47 -5.45 -0.38 1.55
C ARG A 47 -4.86 0.61 2.54
N ARG A 48 -4.75 0.22 3.81
CA ARG A 48 -4.16 1.07 4.86
C ARG A 48 -2.69 1.35 4.60
N THR A 49 -1.96 0.38 4.07
CA THR A 49 -0.54 0.54 3.72
C THR A 49 -0.38 1.52 2.57
N ILE A 50 -1.18 1.39 1.51
CA ILE A 50 -1.20 2.36 0.38
C ILE A 50 -1.50 3.78 0.87
N ALA A 51 -2.48 3.94 1.77
CA ALA A 51 -2.83 5.26 2.32
C ALA A 51 -1.65 5.87 3.09
N ARG A 52 -0.94 5.09 3.91
CA ARG A 52 0.24 5.58 4.65
C ARG A 52 1.39 5.99 3.73
N LEU A 53 1.69 5.18 2.72
CA LEU A 53 2.71 5.47 1.72
C LEU A 53 2.38 6.76 0.95
N ALA A 54 1.12 6.93 0.53
CA ALA A 54 0.67 8.13 -0.16
C ALA A 54 0.73 9.39 0.73
N THR A 55 0.39 9.27 2.02
CA THR A 55 0.48 10.39 2.96
C THR A 55 1.93 10.83 3.19
N GLU A 56 2.87 9.90 3.35
CA GLU A 56 4.29 10.23 3.50
C GLU A 56 4.88 10.84 2.22
N SER A 57 4.53 10.30 1.05
CA SER A 57 4.89 10.92 -0.24
C SER A 57 4.40 12.36 -0.33
N ARG A 58 3.13 12.62 0.01
CA ARG A 58 2.58 13.98 -0.01
C ARG A 58 3.20 14.91 1.03
N LYS A 59 3.55 14.39 2.22
CA LYS A 59 4.24 15.16 3.26
C LYS A 59 5.59 15.66 2.76
N ARG A 60 6.37 14.80 2.09
CA ARG A 60 7.68 15.16 1.52
C ARG A 60 7.61 16.11 0.33
N GLU A 61 6.51 16.13 -0.41
CA GLU A 61 6.29 17.09 -1.49
C GLU A 61 5.94 18.51 -0.99
N LEU A 62 5.43 18.63 0.23
CA LEU A 62 4.98 19.89 0.83
C LEU A 62 6.03 20.54 1.74
N GLU A 63 7.05 19.77 2.17
CA GLU A 63 8.25 20.27 2.85
C GLU A 63 9.23 20.90 1.85
#